data_AF-A0AAV6TYJ1-F1
#
_entry.id   AF-A0AAV6TYJ1-F1
#
_cell.length_a   1.000
_cell.length_b   1.000
_cell.length_c   1.000
_cell.angle_alpha   90.00
_cell.angle_beta   90.00
_cell.angle_gamma   90.00
#
_symmetry.space_group_name_H-M   'P 1'
#
loop_
_entity.id
_entity.type
_entity.pdbx_description
1 polymer ?
#
loop_
_entity_poly.entity_id
_entity_poly.type
_entity_poly.pdbx_seq_one_letter_code
_entity_poly.pdbx_strand_id
1 'polypeptide(L)'
;MIAGFLLLALTLQVRGILDGEYLFCRTERGYHLSLEEYRQDTCARCYHYLPPFAFHDPESRLKYDESTGLLVEPLSNTSFEADPENATHPAYGTFQSDLFARKWIACCRAALDCCKDMLTHHYDDFRGNNGSALQCPRTWDGWQCWPDTPAGETAEGLCREHVYFMSDPPPCPKYASKQCLENGTWYVNEWNSEWTNYSSCSRIQGMRRLQYFHIITYAVSMLFLIPSLFIFVVYK
;
A
#
# COMPACT_ATOMS: atom_id res chain seq x y z
N MET A 1 33.78 -33.79 2.09
CA MET A 1 32.85 -32.84 1.42
C MET A 1 31.67 -32.38 2.27
N ILE A 2 31.56 -32.75 3.55
CA ILE A 2 30.40 -32.39 4.40
C ILE A 2 30.78 -31.32 5.45
N ALA A 3 32.06 -31.22 5.83
CA ALA A 3 32.54 -30.22 6.79
C ALA A 3 32.58 -28.78 6.22
N GLY A 4 32.77 -28.61 4.90
CA GLY A 4 32.84 -27.29 4.27
C GLY A 4 31.49 -26.56 4.15
N PHE A 5 30.38 -27.30 4.07
CA PHE A 5 29.04 -26.74 3.98
C PHE A 5 28.50 -26.26 5.33
N LEU A 6 28.81 -26.98 6.42
CA LEU A 6 28.46 -26.56 7.78
C LEU A 6 29.25 -25.33 8.23
N LEU A 7 30.53 -25.23 7.86
CA LEU A 7 31.33 -24.03 8.13
C LEU A 7 30.82 -22.82 7.34
N LEU A 8 30.37 -22.97 6.08
CA LEU A 8 29.75 -21.86 5.35
C LEU A 8 28.42 -21.41 5.96
N ALA A 9 27.56 -22.35 6.37
CA ALA A 9 26.28 -22.03 7.03
C ALA A 9 26.48 -21.35 8.39
N LEU A 10 27.45 -21.81 9.19
CA LEU A 10 27.83 -21.15 10.43
C LEU A 10 28.48 -19.78 10.19
N THR A 11 29.28 -19.59 9.13
CA THR A 11 29.83 -18.25 8.81
C THR A 11 28.77 -17.26 8.33
N LEU A 12 27.69 -17.72 7.69
CA LEU A 12 26.54 -16.89 7.29
C LEU A 12 25.66 -16.54 8.49
N GLN A 13 25.42 -17.48 9.41
CA GLN A 13 24.66 -17.23 10.63
C GLN A 13 25.44 -16.35 11.64
N VAL A 14 26.77 -16.49 11.72
CA VAL A 14 27.64 -15.78 12.66
C VAL A 14 28.02 -14.38 12.17
N ARG A 15 28.04 -14.11 10.86
CA ARG A 15 28.30 -12.75 10.34
C ARG A 15 27.21 -11.74 10.66
N GLY A 16 26.00 -12.18 11.02
CA GLY A 16 24.91 -11.31 11.48
C GLY A 16 25.01 -10.88 12.95
N ILE A 17 25.98 -11.38 13.73
CA ILE A 17 26.05 -11.16 15.18
C ILE A 17 27.18 -10.21 15.60
N LEU A 18 28.15 -9.92 14.71
CA LEU A 18 29.40 -9.26 15.10
C LEU A 18 29.45 -7.72 14.98
N ASP A 19 28.36 -7.04 14.61
CA ASP A 19 28.35 -5.56 14.52
C ASP A 19 27.20 -4.86 15.28
N GLY A 20 26.41 -5.54 16.12
CA GLY A 20 25.46 -4.86 17.02
C GLY A 20 24.41 -3.94 16.34
N GLU A 21 24.29 -3.98 15.01
CA GLU A 21 23.28 -3.25 14.27
C GLU A 21 22.00 -4.07 14.28
N TYR A 22 21.04 -3.63 15.07
CA TYR A 22 19.68 -4.12 14.98
C TYR A 22 19.12 -3.72 13.61
N LEU A 23 18.91 -4.70 12.74
CA LEU A 23 18.28 -4.51 11.45
C LEU A 23 16.77 -4.23 11.64
N PHE A 24 16.36 -3.00 11.34
CA PHE A 24 14.98 -2.54 11.51
C PHE A 24 14.35 -2.09 10.19
N CYS A 25 13.03 -2.17 10.12
CA CYS A 25 12.23 -1.70 9.00
C CYS A 25 11.49 -0.41 9.39
N ARG A 26 11.52 0.58 8.49
CA ARG A 26 11.03 1.94 8.74
C ARG A 26 9.62 2.14 8.21
N THR A 27 8.71 2.60 9.08
CA THR A 27 7.37 3.04 8.69
C THR A 27 7.33 4.54 8.40
N GLU A 28 6.27 5.02 7.76
CA GLU A 28 6.06 6.44 7.45
C GLU A 28 5.79 7.32 8.67
N ARG A 29 5.65 6.69 9.85
CA ARG A 29 5.59 7.36 11.15
C ARG A 29 6.99 7.60 11.74
N GLY A 30 8.03 7.12 11.07
CA GLY A 30 9.42 7.18 11.55
C GLY A 30 9.77 6.09 12.57
N TYR A 31 8.86 5.14 12.83
CA TYR A 31 9.17 3.99 13.69
C TYR A 31 10.08 3.00 12.98
N HIS A 32 11.02 2.45 13.74
CA HIS A 32 11.94 1.41 13.31
C HIS A 32 11.59 0.15 14.08
N LEU A 33 11.05 -0.84 13.37
CA LEU A 33 10.47 -2.05 13.95
C LEU A 33 11.28 -3.27 13.52
N SER A 34 11.39 -4.27 14.38
CA SER A 34 11.89 -5.59 13.95
C SER A 34 10.98 -6.18 12.87
N LEU A 35 11.46 -7.16 12.10
CA LEU A 35 10.65 -7.80 11.06
C LEU A 35 9.29 -8.31 11.59
N GLU A 36 9.26 -8.80 12.83
CA GLU A 36 8.06 -9.36 13.45
C GLU A 36 7.06 -8.25 13.85
N GLU A 37 7.54 -7.23 14.56
CA GLU A 37 6.70 -6.06 14.92
C GLU A 37 6.20 -5.33 13.68
N TYR A 38 7.05 -5.22 12.66
CA TYR A 38 6.70 -4.63 11.38
C TYR A 38 5.62 -5.43 10.66
N ARG A 39 5.70 -6.78 10.68
CA ARG A 39 4.67 -7.67 10.13
C ARG A 39 3.33 -7.44 10.81
N GLN A 40 3.32 -7.47 12.14
CA GLN A 40 2.12 -7.27 12.95
C GLN A 40 1.48 -5.91 12.64
N ASP A 41 2.25 -4.82 12.72
CA ASP A 41 1.76 -3.46 12.48
C ASP A 41 1.25 -3.28 11.05
N THR A 42 2.08 -3.58 10.04
CA THR A 42 1.74 -3.27 8.65
C THR A 42 0.62 -4.13 8.10
N CYS A 43 0.53 -5.41 8.49
CA CYS A 43 -0.56 -6.28 8.06
C CYS A 43 -1.89 -5.89 8.73
N ALA A 44 -1.88 -5.43 9.99
CA ALA A 44 -3.06 -4.87 10.64
C ALA A 44 -3.48 -3.53 9.99
N ARG A 45 -2.53 -2.66 9.65
CA ARG A 45 -2.79 -1.41 8.93
C ARG A 45 -3.34 -1.64 7.52
N CYS A 46 -2.86 -2.66 6.81
CA CYS A 46 -3.43 -3.06 5.52
C CYS A 46 -4.92 -3.39 5.61
N TYR A 47 -5.38 -4.02 6.71
CA TYR A 47 -6.80 -4.23 6.98
C TYR A 47 -7.52 -2.92 7.32
N HIS A 48 -6.88 -2.05 8.12
CA HIS A 48 -7.42 -0.73 8.48
C HIS A 48 -7.60 0.21 7.26
N TYR A 49 -6.73 0.12 6.26
CA TYR A 49 -6.82 0.94 5.05
C TYR A 49 -7.87 0.49 4.05
N LEU A 50 -8.47 -0.69 4.24
CA LEU A 50 -9.60 -1.08 3.41
C LEU A 50 -10.79 -0.14 3.64
N PRO A 51 -11.51 0.22 2.56
CA PRO A 51 -12.63 1.14 2.64
C PRO A 51 -13.84 0.48 3.31
N PRO A 52 -14.80 1.26 3.85
CA PRO A 52 -15.94 0.70 4.60
C PRO A 52 -16.78 -0.32 3.82
N PHE A 53 -16.95 -0.13 2.50
CA PHE A 53 -17.69 -1.07 1.64
C PHE A 53 -16.98 -2.42 1.45
N ALA A 54 -15.74 -2.57 1.90
CA ALA A 54 -15.03 -3.84 1.86
C ALA A 54 -15.56 -4.86 2.88
N PHE A 55 -16.43 -4.43 3.80
CA PHE A 55 -16.91 -5.21 4.93
C PHE A 55 -18.43 -5.44 4.84
N HIS A 56 -18.90 -6.57 5.37
CA HIS A 56 -20.34 -6.87 5.42
C HIS A 56 -21.12 -5.88 6.29
N ASP A 57 -20.54 -5.55 7.44
CA ASP A 57 -21.11 -4.64 8.42
C ASP A 57 -19.99 -3.78 9.02
N PRO A 58 -20.06 -2.44 8.91
CA PRO A 58 -19.10 -1.54 9.52
C PRO A 58 -18.95 -1.69 11.04
N GLU A 59 -19.97 -2.18 11.75
CA GLU A 59 -19.94 -2.32 13.23
C GLU A 59 -19.16 -3.56 13.69
N SER A 60 -19.18 -4.64 12.91
CA SER A 60 -18.39 -5.86 13.17
C SER A 60 -16.92 -5.77 12.71
N ARG A 61 -16.55 -4.67 12.05
CA ARG A 61 -15.19 -4.44 11.54
C ARG A 61 -14.18 -4.33 12.70
N LEU A 62 -13.17 -5.21 12.69
CA LEU A 62 -12.02 -5.09 13.60
C LEU A 62 -11.37 -3.71 13.50
N LYS A 63 -10.99 -3.12 14.63
CA LYS A 63 -10.31 -1.82 14.70
C LYS A 63 -8.82 -2.02 14.87
N TYR A 64 -8.03 -1.22 14.19
CA TYR A 64 -6.58 -1.19 14.41
C TYR A 64 -6.27 -0.35 15.66
N ASP A 65 -5.49 -0.92 16.56
CA ASP A 65 -4.97 -0.23 17.74
C ASP A 65 -3.53 0.23 17.46
N GLU A 66 -3.33 1.55 17.38
CA GLU A 66 -2.02 2.13 17.06
C GLU A 66 -0.96 1.88 18.13
N SER A 67 -1.37 1.60 19.37
CA SER A 67 -0.44 1.40 20.50
C SER A 67 0.15 -0.01 20.51
N THR A 68 -0.60 -1.00 20.04
CA THR A 68 -0.22 -2.42 20.06
C THR A 68 0.05 -3.00 18.67
N GLY A 69 -0.39 -2.33 17.60
CA GLY A 69 -0.34 -2.85 16.24
C GLY A 69 -1.33 -3.99 15.97
N LEU A 70 -2.29 -4.23 16.88
CA LEU A 70 -3.23 -5.36 16.80
C LEU A 70 -4.58 -4.97 16.17
N LEU A 71 -5.33 -5.98 15.74
CA LEU A 71 -6.73 -5.86 15.35
C LEU A 71 -7.62 -6.21 16.55
N VAL A 72 -8.51 -5.30 16.94
CA VAL A 72 -9.38 -5.42 18.11
C VAL A 72 -10.83 -5.53 17.67
N GLU A 73 -11.54 -6.54 18.15
CA GLU A 73 -12.98 -6.66 17.93
C GLU A 73 -13.74 -5.63 18.77
N PRO A 74 -14.63 -4.81 18.16
CA PRO A 74 -15.28 -3.70 18.87
C PRO A 74 -16.18 -4.11 20.05
N LEU A 75 -16.80 -5.29 19.97
CA LEU A 75 -17.83 -5.71 20.94
C LEU A 75 -17.25 -6.49 22.13
N SER A 76 -16.37 -7.46 21.85
CA SER A 76 -15.74 -8.28 22.89
C SER A 76 -14.44 -7.68 23.44
N ASN A 77 -13.87 -6.68 22.74
CA ASN A 77 -12.55 -6.12 23.02
C ASN A 77 -11.42 -7.18 23.00
N THR A 78 -11.61 -8.24 22.22
CA THR A 78 -10.59 -9.26 21.98
C THR A 78 -9.61 -8.78 20.92
N SER A 79 -8.32 -8.98 21.15
CA SER A 79 -7.25 -8.60 20.23
C SER A 79 -6.72 -9.80 19.45
N PHE A 80 -6.36 -9.55 18.20
CA PHE A 80 -5.85 -10.52 17.24
C PHE A 80 -4.62 -9.95 16.53
N GLU A 81 -3.58 -10.76 16.42
CA GLU A 81 -2.46 -10.47 15.53
C GLU A 81 -2.91 -10.64 14.08
N ALA A 82 -2.60 -9.65 13.24
CA ALA A 82 -2.98 -9.72 11.84
C ALA A 82 -2.20 -10.81 11.10
N ASP A 83 -2.87 -11.92 10.80
CA ASP A 83 -2.31 -13.02 10.02
C ASP A 83 -3.14 -13.30 8.76
N PRO A 84 -2.77 -12.70 7.61
CA PRO A 84 -3.44 -12.97 6.35
C PRO A 84 -3.15 -14.36 5.78
N GLU A 85 -2.15 -15.10 6.27
CA GLU A 85 -1.87 -16.47 5.77
C GLU A 85 -2.74 -17.51 6.48
N ASN A 86 -3.24 -17.19 7.67
CA ASN A 86 -4.17 -18.03 8.41
C ASN A 86 -5.63 -17.85 7.93
N ALA A 87 -6.10 -18.78 7.09
CA ALA A 87 -7.46 -18.77 6.57
C ALA A 87 -8.57 -18.88 7.63
N THR A 88 -8.26 -19.28 8.87
CA THR A 88 -9.23 -19.31 9.98
C THR A 88 -9.24 -18.01 10.80
N HIS A 89 -8.47 -17.00 10.40
CA HIS A 89 -8.38 -15.74 11.12
C HIS A 89 -9.74 -14.99 11.11
N PRO A 90 -10.21 -14.40 12.24
CA PRO A 90 -11.51 -13.74 12.33
C PRO A 90 -11.78 -12.65 11.29
N ALA A 91 -10.72 -11.95 10.85
CA ALA A 91 -10.81 -10.94 9.78
C ALA A 91 -11.43 -11.47 8.48
N TYR A 92 -11.26 -12.76 8.15
CA TYR A 92 -11.88 -13.33 6.95
C TYR A 92 -13.41 -13.30 6.99
N GLY A 93 -13.99 -13.41 8.19
CA GLY A 93 -15.44 -13.34 8.38
C GLY A 93 -16.02 -11.93 8.24
N THR A 94 -15.20 -10.88 8.20
CA THR A 94 -15.68 -9.49 8.13
C THR A 94 -15.79 -8.97 6.69
N PHE A 95 -15.04 -9.56 5.75
CA PHE A 95 -14.98 -9.08 4.37
C PHE A 95 -16.26 -9.39 3.58
N GLN A 96 -16.70 -8.42 2.78
CA GLN A 96 -17.85 -8.57 1.88
C GLN A 96 -17.61 -9.59 0.76
N SER A 97 -16.35 -9.81 0.37
CA SER A 97 -15.97 -10.78 -0.67
C SER A 97 -14.50 -11.19 -0.57
N ASP A 98 -14.16 -12.34 -1.17
CA ASP A 98 -12.78 -12.85 -1.31
C ASP A 98 -11.82 -11.84 -1.97
N LEU A 99 -12.34 -10.91 -2.78
CA LEU A 99 -11.53 -9.88 -3.42
C LEU A 99 -10.82 -9.00 -2.37
N PHE A 100 -11.52 -8.61 -1.31
CA PHE A 100 -10.94 -7.75 -0.27
C PHE A 100 -9.95 -8.50 0.60
N ALA A 101 -10.22 -9.78 0.89
CA ALA A 101 -9.26 -10.66 1.53
C ALA A 101 -7.96 -10.78 0.72
N ARG A 102 -8.06 -10.99 -0.61
CA ARG A 102 -6.88 -11.02 -1.49
C ARG A 102 -6.11 -9.69 -1.51
N LYS A 103 -6.81 -8.55 -1.47
CA LYS A 103 -6.16 -7.23 -1.39
C LYS A 103 -5.46 -7.01 -0.06
N TRP A 104 -6.04 -7.48 1.05
CA TRP A 104 -5.38 -7.48 2.36
C TRP A 104 -4.08 -8.31 2.34
N ILE A 105 -4.14 -9.55 1.84
CA ILE A 105 -2.97 -10.42 1.67
C ILE A 105 -1.90 -9.75 0.80
N ALA A 106 -2.29 -9.19 -0.35
CA ALA A 106 -1.36 -8.54 -1.28
C ALA A 106 -0.68 -7.31 -0.65
N CYS A 107 -1.42 -6.49 0.12
CA CYS A 107 -0.87 -5.36 0.85
C CYS A 107 0.16 -5.80 1.91
N CYS A 108 -0.18 -6.80 2.72
CA CYS A 108 0.72 -7.33 3.76
C CYS A 108 2.00 -7.91 3.14
N ARG A 109 1.89 -8.70 2.06
CA ARG A 109 3.06 -9.23 1.34
C ARG A 109 3.94 -8.13 0.76
N ALA A 110 3.33 -7.10 0.16
CA ALA A 110 4.07 -5.96 -0.36
C ALA A 110 4.81 -5.18 0.74
N ALA A 111 4.22 -5.06 1.94
CA ALA A 111 4.88 -4.47 3.10
C ALA A 111 6.08 -5.30 3.56
N LEU A 112 5.92 -6.63 3.66
CA LEU A 112 7.00 -7.53 4.06
C LEU A 112 8.16 -7.55 3.05
N ASP A 113 7.85 -7.50 1.76
CA ASP A 113 8.87 -7.40 0.72
C ASP A 113 9.62 -6.06 0.78
N CYS A 114 8.93 -4.97 1.13
CA CYS A 114 9.57 -3.68 1.41
C CYS A 114 10.52 -3.75 2.62
N CYS A 115 10.11 -4.42 3.70
CA CYS A 115 10.96 -4.60 4.87
C CYS A 115 12.19 -5.44 4.51
N LYS A 116 12.04 -6.56 3.80
CA LYS A 116 13.19 -7.34 3.32
C LYS A 116 14.17 -6.49 2.50
N ASP A 117 13.64 -5.65 1.61
CA ASP A 117 14.44 -4.72 0.80
C ASP A 117 15.24 -3.74 1.68
N MET A 118 14.61 -3.11 2.69
CA MET A 118 15.28 -2.27 3.69
C MET A 118 16.43 -3.02 4.39
N LEU A 119 16.17 -4.26 4.82
CA LEU A 119 17.15 -5.07 5.53
C LEU A 119 18.35 -5.45 4.66
N THR A 120 18.15 -5.66 3.35
CA THR A 120 19.23 -6.02 2.42
C THR A 120 20.14 -4.85 2.07
N HIS A 121 19.59 -3.65 1.94
CA HIS A 121 20.34 -2.48 1.45
C HIS A 121 20.98 -1.64 2.57
N HIS A 122 20.74 -1.97 3.84
CA HIS A 122 21.48 -1.38 4.97
C HIS A 122 23.00 -1.51 4.80
N TYR A 123 23.45 -2.56 4.10
CA TYR A 123 24.86 -2.84 3.86
C TYR A 123 25.53 -1.91 2.82
N ASP A 124 24.75 -1.33 1.89
CA ASP A 124 25.28 -0.48 0.82
C ASP A 124 25.52 0.95 1.29
N ASP A 125 24.68 1.48 2.20
CA ASP A 125 24.80 2.82 2.78
C ASP A 125 26.10 2.97 3.59
N PHE A 126 26.50 1.91 4.32
CA PHE A 126 27.72 1.92 5.13
C PHE A 126 29.02 1.89 4.29
N ARG A 127 28.99 1.41 3.04
CA ARG A 127 30.19 1.33 2.16
C ARG A 127 30.30 2.49 1.16
N GLY A 128 29.36 3.44 1.13
CA GLY A 128 29.17 4.34 -0.01
C GLY A 128 29.00 5.83 0.28
N ASN A 129 29.86 6.48 1.09
CA ASN A 129 30.57 7.75 0.76
C ASN A 129 31.00 8.59 1.97
N ASN A 130 32.25 9.06 1.88
CA ASN A 130 32.87 10.14 2.67
C ASN A 130 32.30 11.55 2.32
N GLY A 131 30.98 11.70 2.24
CA GLY A 131 30.31 12.96 1.89
C GLY A 131 28.83 12.79 1.54
N SER A 132 28.07 12.19 2.45
CA SER A 132 26.66 11.81 2.27
C SER A 132 25.80 12.96 1.74
N ALA A 133 25.37 12.84 0.47
CA ALA A 133 24.31 13.66 -0.05
C ALA A 133 23.07 13.43 0.83
N LEU A 134 22.46 14.51 1.30
CA LEU A 134 21.29 14.46 2.16
C LEU A 134 20.16 13.75 1.38
N GLN A 135 19.55 12.74 1.97
CA GLN A 135 18.52 11.92 1.32
C GLN A 135 17.41 11.57 2.32
N CYS A 136 16.20 11.40 1.81
CA CYS A 136 15.09 10.86 2.56
C CYS A 136 15.23 9.34 2.68
N PRO A 137 15.04 8.77 3.88
CA PRO A 137 15.22 7.36 4.13
C PRO A 137 14.10 6.53 3.52
N ARG A 138 14.43 5.32 3.06
CA ARG A 138 13.47 4.33 2.57
C ARG A 138 12.35 4.07 3.57
N THR A 139 11.12 3.95 3.09
CA THR A 139 9.97 3.80 3.99
C THR A 139 8.78 3.09 3.34
N TRP A 140 7.93 2.52 4.18
CA TRP A 140 6.61 2.02 3.78
C TRP A 140 5.53 2.98 4.21
N ASP A 141 4.72 3.44 3.25
CA ASP A 141 3.67 4.44 3.49
C ASP A 141 2.28 3.88 3.79
N GLY A 142 2.20 2.58 4.02
CA GLY A 142 0.94 1.86 4.17
C GLY A 142 0.44 1.21 2.88
N TRP A 143 0.86 1.69 1.71
CA TRP A 143 0.42 1.18 0.40
C TRP A 143 1.57 0.70 -0.48
N GLN A 144 2.72 1.37 -0.49
CA GLN A 144 3.89 0.94 -1.25
C GLN A 144 5.23 1.31 -0.59
N CYS A 145 6.28 0.66 -1.07
CA CYS A 145 7.66 0.91 -0.65
C CYS A 145 8.24 2.11 -1.41
N TRP A 146 8.88 3.01 -0.69
CA TRP A 146 9.57 4.18 -1.22
C TRP A 146 11.06 4.05 -1.00
N PRO A 147 11.91 4.08 -2.04
CA PRO A 147 13.36 3.96 -1.91
C PRO A 147 13.99 5.21 -1.28
N ASP A 148 15.25 5.10 -0.90
CA ASP A 148 16.06 6.26 -0.52
C ASP A 148 16.07 7.28 -1.68
N THR A 149 15.80 8.54 -1.37
CA THR A 149 15.58 9.58 -2.39
C THR A 149 16.37 10.83 -2.06
N PRO A 150 17.17 11.40 -2.98
CA PRO A 150 17.96 12.61 -2.71
C PRO A 150 17.10 13.79 -2.26
N ALA A 151 17.65 14.63 -1.37
CA ALA A 151 16.99 15.82 -0.86
C ALA A 151 16.66 16.81 -1.99
N GLY A 152 15.42 17.31 -2.00
CA GLY A 152 14.90 18.19 -3.04
C GLY A 152 14.31 17.46 -4.25
N GLU A 153 14.43 16.13 -4.34
CA GLU A 153 13.82 15.33 -5.40
C GLU A 153 12.43 14.80 -5.05
N THR A 154 11.70 14.34 -6.06
CA THR A 154 10.40 13.65 -5.90
C THR A 154 10.54 12.23 -6.40
N ALA A 155 10.28 11.27 -5.50
CA ALA A 155 10.19 9.87 -5.87
C ALA A 155 8.88 9.61 -6.60
N GLU A 156 8.93 8.84 -7.69
CA GLU A 156 7.75 8.32 -8.39
C GLU A 156 7.68 6.80 -8.29
N GLY A 157 6.50 6.27 -7.97
CA GLY A 157 6.29 4.84 -7.79
C GLY A 157 5.00 4.37 -8.47
N LEU A 158 5.08 3.23 -9.16
CA LEU A 158 3.91 2.60 -9.80
C LEU A 158 2.86 2.23 -8.74
N CYS A 159 1.61 2.68 -8.91
CA CYS A 159 0.52 2.33 -8.01
C CYS A 159 0.32 0.80 -7.98
N ARG A 160 0.42 0.20 -6.78
CA ARG A 160 0.24 -1.23 -6.59
C ARG A 160 -1.21 -1.68 -6.81
N GLU A 161 -1.42 -2.93 -7.22
CA GLU A 161 -2.76 -3.45 -7.55
C GLU A 161 -3.74 -3.45 -6.36
N HIS A 162 -3.23 -3.66 -5.14
CA HIS A 162 -4.05 -3.69 -3.93
C HIS A 162 -4.63 -2.35 -3.53
N VAL A 163 -4.17 -1.22 -4.10
CA VAL A 163 -4.75 0.11 -3.82
C VAL A 163 -6.04 0.38 -4.62
N TYR A 164 -6.33 -0.41 -5.66
CA TYR A 164 -7.53 -0.26 -6.47
C TYR A 164 -8.72 -1.03 -5.88
N PHE A 165 -9.39 -0.48 -4.86
CA PHE A 165 -10.45 -1.20 -4.13
C PHE A 165 -11.77 -1.39 -4.91
N MET A 166 -12.10 -0.50 -5.84
CA MET A 166 -13.39 -0.49 -6.58
C MET A 166 -13.30 -1.03 -8.01
N SER A 167 -12.11 -1.35 -8.49
CA SER A 167 -11.88 -1.68 -9.90
C SER A 167 -10.58 -2.44 -10.07
N ASP A 168 -10.46 -3.20 -11.15
CA ASP A 168 -9.16 -3.75 -11.56
C ASP A 168 -8.16 -2.62 -11.83
N PRO A 169 -6.84 -2.89 -11.78
CA PRO A 169 -5.84 -1.94 -12.21
C PRO A 169 -6.14 -1.40 -13.63
N PRO A 170 -5.89 -0.11 -13.90
CA PRO A 170 -6.07 0.44 -15.23
C PRO A 170 -5.13 -0.24 -16.24
N PRO A 171 -5.51 -0.31 -17.53
CA PRO A 171 -4.63 -0.85 -18.56
C PRO A 171 -3.36 -0.01 -18.76
N CYS A 172 -3.42 1.29 -18.45
CA CYS A 172 -2.26 2.17 -18.46
C CYS A 172 -1.72 2.33 -17.03
N PRO A 173 -0.40 2.20 -16.82
CA PRO A 173 0.21 2.39 -15.51
C PRO A 173 -0.10 3.78 -14.96
N LYS A 174 -0.28 3.86 -13.63
CA LYS A 174 -0.42 5.11 -12.89
C LYS A 174 0.69 5.19 -11.85
N TYR A 175 1.08 6.40 -11.49
CA TYR A 175 2.21 6.65 -10.62
C TYR A 175 1.81 7.54 -9.47
N ALA A 176 2.10 7.12 -8.25
CA ALA A 176 2.08 7.98 -7.07
C ALA A 176 3.41 8.73 -6.97
N SER A 177 3.41 9.86 -6.26
CA SER A 177 4.63 10.65 -6.03
C SER A 177 4.82 10.99 -4.56
N LYS A 178 6.05 10.92 -4.06
CA LYS A 178 6.43 11.29 -2.69
C LYS A 178 7.56 12.31 -2.72
N GLN A 179 7.39 13.44 -2.05
CA GLN A 179 8.34 14.55 -2.12
C GLN A 179 9.38 14.43 -1.00
N CYS A 180 10.66 14.44 -1.37
CA CYS A 180 11.77 14.58 -0.44
C CYS A 180 12.18 16.05 -0.32
N LEU A 181 12.14 16.59 0.89
CA LEU A 181 12.48 17.99 1.13
C LEU A 181 14.00 18.20 1.13
N GLU A 182 14.43 19.45 0.94
CA GLU A 182 15.85 19.84 0.92
C GLU A 182 16.59 19.53 2.22
N ASN A 183 15.87 19.28 3.32
CA ASN A 183 16.43 18.90 4.61
C ASN A 183 16.59 17.38 4.80
N GLY A 184 16.33 16.56 3.76
CA GLY A 184 16.43 15.10 3.83
C GLY A 184 15.29 14.42 4.58
N THR A 185 14.14 15.10 4.72
CA THR A 185 12.94 14.52 5.33
C THR A 185 11.80 14.47 4.32
N TRP A 186 10.97 13.43 4.42
CA TRP A 186 9.78 13.32 3.60
C TRP A 186 8.81 14.45 3.94
N TYR A 187 8.12 14.97 2.92
CA TYR A 187 7.04 15.92 3.15
C TYR A 187 5.97 15.33 4.08
N VAL A 188 5.62 16.08 5.12
CA VAL A 188 4.59 15.73 6.10
C VAL A 188 3.31 16.52 5.85
N ASN A 189 2.17 15.88 6.05
CA ASN A 189 0.86 16.54 5.99
C ASN A 189 0.53 17.32 7.28
N GLU A 190 -0.65 17.93 7.31
CA GLU A 190 -1.18 18.67 8.46
C GLU A 190 -1.33 17.81 9.74
N TRP A 191 -1.35 16.48 9.61
CA TRP A 191 -1.42 15.52 10.72
C TRP A 191 -0.04 15.00 11.15
N ASN A 192 1.04 15.65 10.73
CA ASN A 192 2.42 15.30 11.08
C ASN A 192 2.80 13.85 10.69
N SER A 193 2.23 13.35 9.60
CA SER A 193 2.53 12.05 9.02
C SER A 193 3.08 12.26 7.61
N GLU A 194 4.09 11.47 7.25
CA GLU A 194 4.66 11.54 5.91
C GLU A 194 3.59 11.28 4.85
N TRP A 195 3.54 12.14 3.85
CA TRP A 195 2.47 12.14 2.88
C TRP A 195 2.95 11.68 1.51
N THR A 196 2.03 11.07 0.78
CA THR A 196 2.25 10.58 -0.58
C THR A 196 1.07 10.97 -1.45
N ASN A 197 1.33 11.46 -2.65
CA ASN A 197 0.29 11.84 -3.61
C ASN A 197 -0.18 10.63 -4.42
N TYR A 198 -1.37 10.11 -4.10
CA TYR A 198 -2.04 9.04 -4.85
C TYR A 198 -3.18 9.54 -5.75
N SER A 199 -3.29 10.84 -6.01
CA SER A 199 -4.42 11.42 -6.78
C SER A 199 -4.59 10.84 -8.19
N SER A 200 -3.50 10.38 -8.79
CA SER A 200 -3.43 9.70 -10.08
C SER A 200 -3.82 8.20 -10.03
N CYS A 201 -3.76 7.57 -8.85
CA CYS A 201 -3.97 6.14 -8.62
C CYS A 201 -5.46 5.77 -8.51
N SER A 202 -6.33 6.41 -9.31
CA SER A 202 -7.76 6.13 -9.35
C SER A 202 -8.28 6.05 -10.78
N ARG A 203 -9.12 5.05 -11.05
CA ARG A 203 -9.84 4.91 -12.32
C ARG A 203 -11.10 5.78 -12.39
N ILE A 204 -11.59 6.27 -11.25
CA ILE A 204 -12.89 6.94 -11.13
C ILE A 204 -12.95 8.18 -12.02
N GLN A 205 -11.88 8.97 -12.07
CA GLN A 205 -11.85 10.17 -12.90
C GLN A 205 -11.97 9.87 -14.40
N GLY A 206 -11.30 8.81 -14.87
CA GLY A 206 -11.37 8.37 -16.27
C GLY A 206 -12.74 7.81 -16.62
N MET A 207 -13.30 6.95 -15.77
CA MET A 207 -14.65 6.38 -15.96
C MET A 207 -15.72 7.47 -15.98
N ARG A 208 -15.62 8.46 -15.08
CA ARG A 208 -16.54 9.61 -15.04
C ARG A 208 -16.51 10.41 -16.35
N ARG A 209 -15.32 10.69 -16.91
CA ARG A 209 -15.20 11.40 -18.20
C ARG A 209 -15.87 10.62 -19.35
N LEU A 210 -15.62 9.32 -19.44
CA LEU A 210 -16.23 8.47 -20.46
C LEU A 210 -17.75 8.40 -20.29
N GLN A 211 -18.24 8.27 -19.05
CA GLN A 211 -19.67 8.27 -18.77
C GLN A 211 -20.33 9.58 -19.19
N TYR A 212 -19.72 10.75 -18.92
CA TYR A 212 -20.24 12.03 -19.40
C TYR A 212 -20.28 12.10 -20.93
N PHE A 213 -19.23 11.64 -21.60
CA PHE A 213 -19.20 11.58 -23.07
C PHE A 213 -20.32 10.71 -23.63
N HIS A 214 -20.56 9.52 -23.04
CA HIS A 214 -21.66 8.64 -23.44
C HIS A 214 -23.03 9.29 -23.21
N ILE A 215 -23.24 9.92 -22.05
CA ILE A 215 -24.51 10.61 -21.74
C ILE A 215 -24.77 11.70 -22.78
N ILE A 216 -23.77 12.53 -23.10
CA ILE A 216 -23.90 13.61 -24.07
C ILE A 216 -24.20 13.07 -25.47
N THR A 217 -23.44 12.07 -25.94
CA THR A 217 -23.61 11.50 -27.29
C THR A 217 -24.97 10.81 -27.46
N TYR A 218 -25.44 10.09 -26.44
CA TYR A 218 -26.78 9.49 -26.45
C TYR A 218 -27.88 10.55 -26.40
N ALA A 219 -27.73 11.62 -25.61
CA ALA A 219 -28.70 12.72 -25.59
C ALA A 219 -28.81 13.39 -26.97
N VAL A 220 -27.68 13.67 -27.63
CA VAL A 220 -27.64 14.22 -28.99
C VAL A 220 -28.30 13.27 -29.99
N SER A 221 -28.02 11.96 -29.90
CA SER A 221 -28.64 10.96 -30.78
C SER A 221 -30.16 10.91 -30.61
N MET A 222 -30.67 10.93 -29.37
CA MET A 222 -32.09 10.97 -29.08
C MET A 222 -32.77 12.23 -29.64
N LEU A 223 -32.10 13.39 -29.57
CA LEU A 223 -32.61 14.65 -30.14
C LEU A 223 -32.81 14.58 -31.66
N PHE A 224 -32.03 13.79 -32.38
CA PHE A 224 -32.20 13.61 -33.83
C PHE A 224 -33.12 12.44 -34.19
N LEU A 225 -33.07 11.35 -33.44
CA LEU A 225 -33.86 10.15 -33.71
C LEU A 225 -35.35 10.34 -33.43
N ILE A 226 -35.70 11.00 -32.32
CA ILE A 226 -37.11 11.19 -31.96
C ILE A 226 -37.88 11.99 -33.03
N PRO A 227 -37.38 13.14 -33.53
CA PRO A 227 -38.05 13.86 -34.63
C PRO A 227 -38.06 13.07 -35.94
N SER A 228 -36.97 12.37 -36.27
CA SER A 228 -36.89 11.55 -37.48
C SER A 228 -37.97 10.46 -37.50
N LEU A 229 -38.10 9.71 -36.40
CA LEU A 229 -39.14 8.70 -36.23
C LEU A 229 -40.54 9.31 -36.26
N PHE A 230 -40.73 10.49 -35.66
CA PHE A 230 -42.02 11.19 -35.70
C PHE A 230 -42.43 11.54 -37.14
N ILE A 231 -41.50 12.07 -37.95
CA ILE A 231 -41.76 12.37 -39.37
C ILE A 231 -42.15 11.09 -40.11
N PHE A 232 -41.40 9.99 -39.96
CA PHE A 232 -41.70 8.73 -40.65
C PHE A 232 -43.05 8.10 -40.26
N VAL A 233 -43.52 8.31 -39.03
CA VAL A 233 -44.80 7.75 -38.57
C VAL A 233 -45.98 8.63 -38.99
N VAL A 234 -45.82 9.96 -38.95
CA VAL A 234 -46.87 10.92 -39.30
C VAL A 234 -47.07 11.05 -40.81
N TYR A 235 -45.97 11.13 -41.56
CA TYR A 235 -45.99 11.18 -43.02
C TYR A 235 -45.79 9.76 -43.54
N LYS A 236 -46.90 9.02 -43.63
CA LYS A 236 -46.95 7.71 -44.27
C LYS A 236 -47.08 7.83 -45.78
#